data_AF-A0A934SAA7-F1
#
_entry.id   AF-A0A934SAA7-F1
#
_cell.length_a   1.000
_cell.length_b   1.000
_cell.length_c   1.000
_cell.angle_alpha   90.00
_cell.angle_beta   90.00
_cell.angle_gamma   90.00
#
_symmetry.space_group_name_H-M   'P 1'
#
loop_
_entity.id
_entity.type
_entity.pdbx_description
1 polymer ?
#
loop_
_entity_poly.entity_id
_entity_poly.type
_entity_poly.pdbx_seq_one_letter_code
_entity_poly.pdbx_strand_id
1 'polypeptide(L)'
;MNALPKFPYHRDPRASGPLRESAEPCECCGLSRGILYSGVIYTAFDIKNLCPWCIADGSAASRFSASFFDANFCGDSGDSVSLPPEFHHDVFDRTIGFSTFNPIGWWVHCGEPAEYVSRNEPYEMIFECRICHKQHTIEDFD
;
A
#
# COMPACT_ATOMS: atom_id res chain seq x y z
N MET A 1 -18.45 -13.41 6.93
CA MET A 1 -17.46 -12.31 6.84
C MET A 1 -16.61 -12.55 5.60
N ASN A 2 -16.58 -11.64 4.64
CA ASN A 2 -15.72 -11.78 3.46
C ASN A 2 -14.27 -11.53 3.88
N ALA A 3 -13.38 -12.47 3.58
CA ALA A 3 -11.94 -12.30 3.82
C ALA A 3 -11.41 -11.13 2.97
N LEU A 4 -10.52 -10.33 3.55
CA LEU A 4 -9.81 -9.29 2.79
C LEU A 4 -8.94 -9.94 1.71
N PRO A 5 -8.72 -9.25 0.57
CA PRO A 5 -7.72 -9.70 -0.38
C PRO A 5 -6.33 -9.67 0.26
N LYS A 6 -5.43 -10.50 -0.26
CA LYS A 6 -4.02 -10.50 0.15
C LYS A 6 -3.28 -9.39 -0.59
N PHE A 7 -2.40 -8.68 0.12
CA PHE A 7 -1.52 -7.67 -0.43
C PHE A 7 -0.07 -8.15 -0.26
N PRO A 8 0.64 -8.50 -1.33
CA PRO A 8 1.99 -9.07 -1.21
C PRO A 8 3.01 -8.18 -0.51
N TYR A 9 2.74 -6.87 -0.50
CA TYR A 9 3.64 -5.85 0.03
C TYR A 9 3.11 -5.20 1.31
N HIS A 10 2.02 -5.70 1.89
CA HIS A 10 1.46 -5.18 3.14
C HIS A 10 0.85 -6.33 3.95
N ARG A 11 1.54 -6.71 5.03
CA ARG A 11 1.26 -7.90 5.83
C ARG A 11 -0.14 -7.91 6.44
N ASP A 12 -0.51 -6.83 7.12
CA ASP A 12 -1.79 -6.72 7.81
C ASP A 12 -2.47 -5.35 7.59
N PRO A 13 -3.29 -5.24 6.53
CA PRO A 13 -4.09 -4.04 6.25
C PRO A 13 -5.15 -3.71 7.30
N ARG A 14 -5.49 -4.63 8.21
CA ARG A 14 -6.42 -4.33 9.32
C ARG A 14 -5.68 -3.66 10.46
N ALA A 15 -4.49 -4.17 10.79
CA ALA A 15 -3.68 -3.64 11.87
C ALA A 15 -3.16 -2.23 11.58
N SER A 16 -2.86 -1.90 10.31
CA SER A 16 -2.35 -0.58 9.92
C SER A 16 -3.38 0.55 9.90
N GLY A 17 -4.67 0.25 10.11
CA GLY A 17 -5.74 1.26 10.27
C GLY A 17 -6.39 1.91 9.02
N PRO A 18 -6.06 1.63 7.75
CA PRO A 18 -6.65 2.32 6.60
C PRO A 18 -8.01 1.77 6.18
N LEU A 19 -8.63 0.91 6.99
CA LEU A 19 -9.89 0.23 6.69
C LEU A 19 -10.97 0.68 7.66
N ARG A 20 -12.16 0.94 7.11
CA ARG A 20 -13.36 1.25 7.89
C ARG A 20 -14.53 0.36 7.48
N GLU A 21 -15.39 0.03 8.44
CA GLU A 21 -16.66 -0.61 8.16
C GLU A 21 -17.63 0.39 7.50
N SER A 22 -18.38 -0.06 6.49
CA SER A 22 -19.30 0.80 5.74
C SER A 22 -20.30 -0.01 4.92
N ALA A 23 -21.56 0.44 4.90
CA ALA A 23 -22.60 -0.09 4.00
C ALA A 23 -22.59 0.56 2.61
N GLU A 24 -21.93 1.71 2.46
CA GLU A 24 -21.80 2.43 1.19
C GLU A 24 -21.16 1.55 0.09
N PRO A 25 -21.61 1.66 -1.17
CA PRO A 25 -21.05 0.91 -2.28
C PRO A 25 -19.66 1.43 -2.65
N CYS A 26 -18.82 0.54 -3.18
CA CYS A 26 -17.56 0.93 -3.79
C CYS A 26 -17.79 1.74 -5.07
N GLU A 27 -17.18 2.91 -5.21
CA GLU A 27 -17.26 3.74 -6.42
C GLU A 27 -16.62 3.08 -7.65
N CYS A 28 -15.72 2.12 -7.43
CA CYS A 28 -15.09 1.36 -8.52
C CYS A 28 -15.97 0.24 -9.08
N CYS A 29 -16.57 -0.61 -8.23
CA CYS A 29 -17.31 -1.80 -8.68
C CYS A 29 -18.82 -1.78 -8.35
N GLY A 30 -19.31 -0.78 -7.63
CA GLY A 30 -20.71 -0.64 -7.21
C GLY A 30 -21.15 -1.58 -6.09
N LEU A 31 -20.27 -2.46 -5.59
CA LEU A 31 -20.63 -3.48 -4.61
C LEU A 31 -20.43 -2.99 -3.16
N SER A 32 -21.40 -3.27 -2.30
CA SER A 32 -21.32 -3.06 -0.85
C SER A 32 -20.83 -4.33 -0.16
N ARG A 33 -19.56 -4.35 0.26
CA ARG A 33 -18.93 -5.51 0.93
C ARG A 33 -18.74 -5.35 2.44
N GLY A 34 -19.20 -4.24 3.01
CA GLY A 34 -19.08 -3.95 4.44
C GLY A 34 -17.76 -3.27 4.85
N ILE A 35 -16.78 -3.16 3.94
CA ILE A 35 -15.46 -2.58 4.23
C ILE A 35 -15.04 -1.66 3.08
N LEU A 36 -14.57 -0.47 3.43
CA LEU A 36 -13.98 0.51 2.52
C LEU A 36 -12.61 0.96 3.02
N TYR A 37 -11.79 1.43 2.08
CA TYR A 37 -10.52 2.11 2.34
C TYR A 37 -10.79 3.55 2.78
N SER A 38 -10.00 4.03 3.75
CA SER A 38 -10.09 5.37 4.32
C SER A 38 -8.75 6.10 4.38
N GLY A 39 -7.70 5.54 3.77
CA GLY A 39 -6.42 6.22 3.62
C GLY A 39 -6.43 7.21 2.45
N VAL A 40 -5.25 7.78 2.17
CA VAL A 40 -5.06 8.74 1.07
C VAL A 40 -5.21 8.02 -0.27
N ILE A 41 -5.88 8.68 -1.21
CA ILE A 41 -6.01 8.25 -2.61
C ILE A 41 -5.42 9.37 -3.46
N TYR A 42 -4.30 9.11 -4.13
CA TYR A 42 -3.69 10.07 -5.03
C TYR A 42 -4.33 9.92 -6.41
N THR A 43 -5.21 10.86 -6.76
CA THR A 43 -5.98 10.82 -8.00
C THR A 43 -6.50 12.22 -8.36
N ALA A 44 -6.78 12.46 -9.64
CA ALA A 44 -7.46 13.68 -10.10
C ALA A 44 -9.00 13.59 -10.00
N PHE A 45 -9.55 12.42 -9.68
CA PHE A 45 -10.99 12.20 -9.56
C PHE A 45 -11.48 12.47 -8.13
N ASP A 46 -12.66 13.07 -7.96
CA ASP A 46 -13.30 13.22 -6.65
C ASP A 46 -13.95 11.89 -6.23
N ILE A 47 -13.15 11.00 -5.64
CA ILE A 47 -13.57 9.69 -5.13
C ILE A 47 -13.10 9.51 -3.69
N LYS A 48 -13.87 8.75 -2.90
CA LYS A 48 -13.64 8.56 -1.45
C LYS A 48 -13.91 7.14 -0.98
N ASN A 49 -14.66 6.35 -1.74
CA ASN A 49 -15.22 5.08 -1.32
C ASN A 49 -14.71 3.94 -2.20
N LEU A 50 -13.48 3.50 -1.98
CA LEU A 50 -12.91 2.33 -2.66
C LEU A 50 -12.92 1.11 -1.75
N CYS A 51 -13.27 -0.06 -2.28
CA CYS A 51 -13.16 -1.31 -1.54
C CYS A 51 -11.76 -1.93 -1.72
N PRO A 52 -11.24 -2.65 -0.69
CA PRO A 52 -9.94 -3.33 -0.75
C PRO A 52 -9.73 -4.24 -1.98
N TRP A 53 -10.78 -4.88 -2.46
CA TRP A 53 -10.71 -5.80 -3.60
C TRP A 53 -10.35 -5.09 -4.91
N CYS A 54 -10.93 -3.91 -5.16
CA CYS A 54 -10.62 -3.11 -6.34
C CYS A 54 -9.22 -2.47 -6.27
N ILE A 55 -8.68 -2.29 -5.06
CA ILE A 55 -7.28 -1.89 -4.89
C ILE A 55 -6.39 -3.08 -5.27
N ALA A 56 -6.60 -4.23 -4.64
CA ALA A 56 -5.77 -5.42 -4.85
C ALA A 56 -5.73 -5.92 -6.31
N ASP A 57 -6.87 -5.91 -7.00
CA ASP A 57 -6.97 -6.35 -8.39
C ASP A 57 -6.57 -5.27 -9.42
N GLY A 58 -6.28 -4.04 -8.97
CA GLY A 58 -5.88 -2.92 -9.82
C GLY A 58 -7.02 -2.21 -10.54
N SER A 59 -8.29 -2.61 -10.34
CA SER A 59 -9.44 -1.96 -10.99
C SER A 59 -9.58 -0.49 -10.58
N ALA A 60 -9.31 -0.18 -9.31
CA ALA A 60 -9.37 1.19 -8.80
C ALA A 60 -8.31 2.08 -9.47
N ALA A 61 -7.07 1.59 -9.53
CA ALA A 61 -5.97 2.27 -10.20
C ALA A 61 -6.25 2.47 -11.69
N SER A 62 -6.68 1.42 -12.40
CA SER A 62 -6.99 1.49 -13.83
C SER A 62 -8.14 2.46 -14.14
N ARG A 63 -9.19 2.48 -13.32
CA ARG A 63 -10.39 3.30 -13.56
C ARG A 63 -10.19 4.77 -13.20
N PHE A 64 -9.42 5.05 -12.16
CA PHE A 64 -9.31 6.40 -11.59
C PHE A 64 -7.89 6.97 -11.65
N SER A 65 -6.97 6.30 -12.37
CA SER A 65 -5.55 6.65 -12.38
C SER A 65 -5.01 6.91 -10.97
N ALA A 66 -5.37 6.01 -10.05
CA ALA A 66 -5.15 6.19 -8.61
C ALA A 66 -3.93 5.41 -8.13
N SER A 67 -3.14 6.03 -7.26
CA SER A 67 -2.14 5.36 -6.42
C SER A 67 -2.46 5.55 -4.93
N PHE A 68 -1.87 4.71 -4.09
CA PHE A 68 -2.14 4.64 -2.65
C PHE A 68 -0.93 4.95 -1.79
N PHE A 69 0.21 5.25 -2.42
CA PHE A 69 1.43 5.72 -1.80
C PHE A 69 2.07 6.78 -2.69
N ASP A 70 2.69 7.76 -2.04
CA ASP A 70 3.72 8.60 -2.64
C ASP A 70 5.07 8.10 -2.13
N ALA A 71 5.81 7.40 -2.98
CA ALA A 71 7.02 6.68 -2.58
C ALA A 71 7.93 6.39 -3.78
N ASN A 72 9.20 6.14 -3.49
CA ASN A 72 10.17 5.62 -4.46
C ASN A 72 10.84 4.37 -3.90
N PHE A 73 11.40 3.52 -4.76
CA PHE A 73 12.17 2.37 -4.30
C PHE A 73 13.54 2.78 -3.75
N CYS A 74 13.96 2.19 -2.64
CA CYS A 74 15.26 2.42 -2.03
C CYS A 74 16.00 1.13 -1.66
N GLY A 75 17.34 1.18 -1.72
CA GLY A 75 18.23 0.07 -1.32
C GLY A 75 18.54 0.05 0.17
N ASP A 76 19.44 -0.85 0.58
CA ASP A 76 19.89 -1.02 1.98
C ASP A 76 20.52 0.25 2.59
N SER A 77 20.98 1.20 1.75
CA SER A 77 21.58 2.47 2.21
C SER A 77 20.64 3.67 2.03
N GLY A 78 19.38 3.44 1.67
CA GLY A 78 18.39 4.49 1.40
C GLY A 78 18.54 5.18 0.03
N ASP A 79 19.49 4.75 -0.80
CA ASP A 79 19.69 5.24 -2.16
C ASP A 79 18.55 4.80 -3.08
N SER A 80 18.14 5.67 -4.01
CA SER A 80 17.10 5.34 -4.99
C SER A 80 17.52 4.17 -5.87
N VAL A 81 16.64 3.17 -5.98
CA VAL A 81 16.83 2.01 -6.84
C VAL A 81 15.78 2.03 -7.95
N SER A 82 16.19 1.68 -9.17
CA SER A 82 15.25 1.49 -10.28
C SER A 82 14.84 0.03 -10.37
N LEU A 83 13.53 -0.21 -10.43
CA LEU A 83 12.93 -1.51 -10.67
C LEU A 83 12.11 -1.49 -11.97
N PRO A 84 11.85 -2.66 -12.55
CA PRO A 84 10.90 -2.78 -13.65
C PRO A 84 9.54 -2.10 -13.35
N PRO A 85 8.91 -1.44 -14.34
CA PRO A 85 7.67 -0.67 -14.13
C PRO A 85 6.52 -1.45 -13.50
N GLU A 86 6.45 -2.77 -13.71
CA GLU A 86 5.43 -3.63 -13.12
C GLU A 86 5.44 -3.60 -11.58
N PHE A 87 6.61 -3.46 -10.95
CA PHE A 87 6.70 -3.35 -9.49
C PHE A 87 6.10 -2.05 -8.98
N HIS A 88 6.16 -0.97 -9.76
CA HIS A 88 5.50 0.29 -9.40
C HIS A 88 3.99 0.09 -9.31
N HIS A 89 3.39 -0.60 -10.28
CA HIS A 89 1.96 -0.91 -10.26
C HIS A 89 1.60 -1.85 -9.10
N ASP A 90 2.39 -2.89 -8.89
CA ASP A 90 2.11 -3.88 -7.86
C ASP A 90 2.23 -3.30 -6.44
N VAL A 91 3.18 -2.40 -6.21
CA VAL A 91 3.38 -1.76 -4.91
C VAL A 91 2.46 -0.55 -4.75
N PHE A 92 2.57 0.47 -5.59
CA PHE A 92 1.94 1.77 -5.31
C PHE A 92 0.49 1.87 -5.77
N ASP A 93 0.08 1.06 -6.75
CA ASP A 93 -1.30 1.09 -7.29
C ASP A 93 -2.18 -0.04 -6.74
N ARG A 94 -1.57 -1.11 -6.24
CA ARG A 94 -2.29 -2.35 -5.85
C ARG A 94 -2.12 -2.76 -4.40
N THR A 95 -1.31 -2.03 -3.63
CA THR A 95 -1.17 -2.23 -2.19
C THR A 95 -2.03 -1.23 -1.44
N ILE A 96 -2.72 -1.67 -0.38
CA ILE A 96 -3.45 -0.75 0.49
C ILE A 96 -2.47 0.22 1.17
N GLY A 97 -2.77 1.51 1.08
CA GLY A 97 -2.04 2.58 1.74
C GLY A 97 -2.05 2.45 3.27
N PHE A 98 -1.04 3.00 3.93
CA PHE A 98 -1.01 3.25 5.37
C PHE A 98 -0.49 4.66 5.63
N SER A 99 -0.70 5.19 6.83
CA SER A 99 -0.27 6.56 7.16
C SER A 99 1.24 6.69 7.14
N THR A 100 1.72 7.73 6.47
CA THR A 100 3.11 8.21 6.48
C THR A 100 3.11 9.72 6.67
N PHE A 101 4.17 10.26 7.29
CA PHE A 101 4.34 11.70 7.45
C PHE A 101 4.84 12.34 6.15
N ASN A 102 5.79 11.66 5.50
CA ASN A 102 6.41 12.10 4.25
C ASN A 102 6.29 11.02 3.17
N PRO A 103 6.65 11.33 1.90
CA PRO A 103 6.88 10.29 0.91
C PRO A 103 7.98 9.35 1.38
N ILE A 104 7.75 8.04 1.28
CA ILE A 104 8.64 7.04 1.89
C ILE A 104 9.55 6.36 0.86
N GLY A 105 10.71 5.91 1.32
CA GLY A 105 11.51 4.92 0.59
C GLY A 105 10.91 3.52 0.78
N TRP A 106 10.45 2.90 -0.30
CA TRP A 106 10.01 1.51 -0.28
C TRP A 106 11.21 0.58 -0.43
N TRP A 107 11.56 -0.14 0.63
CA TRP A 107 12.77 -0.96 0.65
C TRP A 107 12.74 -2.08 -0.41
N VAL A 108 13.85 -2.23 -1.12
CA VAL A 108 14.10 -3.27 -2.13
C VAL A 108 15.24 -4.15 -1.68
N HIS A 109 15.03 -5.46 -1.73
CA HIS A 109 16.05 -6.44 -1.39
C HIS A 109 15.87 -7.72 -2.18
N CYS A 110 16.98 -8.41 -2.48
CA CYS A 110 16.99 -9.58 -3.37
C CYS A 110 16.35 -9.34 -4.76
N GLY A 111 16.37 -8.08 -5.23
CA GLY A 111 15.85 -7.70 -6.54
C GLY A 111 14.34 -7.46 -6.61
N GLU A 112 13.63 -7.49 -5.47
CA GLU A 112 12.18 -7.25 -5.40
C GLU A 112 11.82 -6.29 -4.26
N PRO A 113 10.67 -5.59 -4.33
CA PRO A 113 10.17 -4.80 -3.22
C PRO A 113 9.87 -5.68 -2.00
N ALA A 114 10.20 -5.15 -0.82
CA ALA A 114 9.93 -5.81 0.45
C ALA A 114 8.45 -5.67 0.85
N GLU A 115 8.02 -6.53 1.77
CA GLU A 115 6.71 -6.43 2.43
C GLU A 115 6.79 -5.45 3.59
N TYR A 116 5.86 -4.50 3.68
CA TYR A 116 5.63 -3.73 4.89
C TYR A 116 5.00 -4.63 5.97
N VAL A 117 5.66 -4.73 7.12
CA VAL A 117 5.28 -5.61 8.24
C VAL A 117 4.46 -4.84 9.27
N SER A 118 5.01 -3.75 9.79
CA SER A 118 4.43 -2.95 10.86
C SER A 118 5.19 -1.63 11.04
N ARG A 119 4.64 -0.73 11.86
CA ARG A 119 5.30 0.48 12.33
C ARG A 119 5.56 0.37 13.83
N ASN A 120 6.78 0.69 14.24
CA ASN A 120 7.10 1.04 15.62
C ASN A 120 7.02 2.56 15.73
N GLU A 121 6.00 3.04 16.42
CA GLU A 121 5.80 4.48 16.58
C GLU A 121 6.99 5.14 17.30
N PRO A 122 7.37 6.37 16.91
CA PRO A 122 6.69 7.21 15.91
C PRO A 122 7.17 7.04 14.46
N TYR A 123 8.41 6.62 14.23
CA TYR A 123 9.07 6.83 12.93
C TYR A 123 9.58 5.56 12.24
N GLU A 124 9.57 4.40 12.89
CA GLU A 124 10.23 3.21 12.35
C GLU A 124 9.24 2.32 11.59
N MET A 125 9.35 2.26 10.27
CA MET A 125 8.61 1.31 9.44
C MET A 125 9.45 0.07 9.19
N ILE A 126 8.93 -1.10 9.59
CA ILE A 126 9.60 -2.39 9.44
C ILE A 126 9.18 -3.02 8.11
N PHE A 127 10.17 -3.31 7.27
CA PHE A 127 10.01 -4.09 6.06
C PHE A 127 10.71 -5.43 6.16
N GLU A 128 10.19 -6.44 5.46
CA GLU A 128 10.79 -7.77 5.37
C GLU A 128 10.94 -8.19 3.92
N CYS A 129 12.13 -8.67 3.55
CA CYS A 129 12.40 -9.19 2.22
C CYS A 129 11.58 -10.47 2.02
N ARG A 130 10.77 -10.47 0.96
CA ARG A 130 9.87 -11.58 0.63
C ARG A 130 10.59 -12.86 0.17
N ILE A 131 11.91 -12.80 -0.06
CA ILE A 131 12.75 -13.91 -0.52
C ILE A 131 13.60 -14.47 0.62
N CYS A 132 14.40 -13.64 1.29
CA CYS A 132 15.35 -14.11 2.31
C CYS A 132 14.92 -13.82 3.75
N HIS A 133 13.78 -13.14 3.96
CA HIS A 133 13.25 -12.73 5.27
C HIS A 133 14.15 -11.80 6.08
N LYS A 134 15.17 -11.18 5.47
CA LYS A 134 15.91 -10.07 6.08
C LYS A 134 14.93 -8.95 6.39
N GLN A 135 15.03 -8.37 7.58
CA GLN A 135 14.29 -7.18 7.96
C GLN A 135 15.16 -5.93 7.83
N HIS A 136 14.50 -4.81 7.52
CA HIS A 136 15.11 -3.50 7.43
C HIS A 136 14.11 -2.45 7.90
N THR A 137 14.63 -1.41 8.55
CA THR A 137 13.82 -0.29 9.04
C THR A 137 14.00 0.90 8.13
N ILE A 138 12.90 1.48 7.68
CA ILE A 138 12.87 2.77 7.00
C ILE A 138 12.29 3.79 7.99
N GLU A 139 12.99 4.90 8.17
CA GLU A 139 12.55 5.98 9.05
C GLU A 139 11.64 6.96 8.29
N ASP A 140 10.47 7.27 8.86
CA ASP A 140 9.47 8.23 8.36
C ASP A 140 9.42 9.42 9.32
N PHE A 141 10.48 10.23 9.32
CA PHE A 141 10.54 11.47 10.10
C PHE A 141 9.48 12.47 9.64
N ASP A 142 9.00 13.31 10.55
CA ASP A 142 8.09 14.44 10.29
C ASP A 142 8.83 15.64 9.67
#